data_AF-A0ABC8TUX5-F1
#
_entry.id   AF-A0ABC8TUX5-F1
#
_cell.length_a   1.000
_cell.length_b   1.000
_cell.length_c   1.000
_cell.angle_alpha   90.00
_cell.angle_beta   90.00
_cell.angle_gamma   90.00
#
_symmetry.space_group_name_H-M   'P 1'
#
loop_
_entity.id
_entity.type
_entity.pdbx_description
1 polymer ?
#
loop_
_entity_poly.entity_id
_entity_poly.type
_entity_poly.pdbx_seq_one_letter_code
_entity_poly.pdbx_strand_id
1 'polypeptide(L)'
;MGMYSSEVRKVSIEIFEVIMESLNSGATYLRENFNQGFHILGINSYPPCSKSDIKMGTPPHSDHSIITVLLQSCPGLEVVDRTDGEWKIVPDVKGSLAGTMDEVVEPAVKLLDEEHPKAYKESSLSEFLKHLSIRQTRTFIETLRI
;
A
#
# COMPACT_ATOMS: atom_id res chain seq x y z
N MET A 1 -8.35 20.67 0.61
CA MET A 1 -7.52 19.51 0.22
C MET A 1 -6.03 19.71 0.49
N GLY A 2 -5.42 20.86 0.16
CA GLY A 2 -3.97 21.08 0.38
C GLY A 2 -3.48 20.84 1.81
N MET A 3 -4.20 21.35 2.82
CA MET A 3 -3.85 21.11 4.23
C MET A 3 -3.91 19.63 4.61
N TYR A 4 -5.03 18.95 4.28
CA TYR A 4 -5.17 17.52 4.55
C TYR A 4 -4.06 16.70 3.90
N SER A 5 -3.79 16.91 2.62
CA SER A 5 -2.72 16.21 1.90
C SER A 5 -1.34 16.47 2.51
N SER A 6 -1.06 17.72 2.93
CA SER A 6 0.19 18.07 3.61
C SER A 6 0.33 17.37 4.96
N GLU A 7 -0.71 17.36 5.78
CA GLU A 7 -0.66 16.72 7.11
C GLU A 7 -0.58 15.19 7.00
N VAL A 8 -1.35 14.57 6.09
CA VAL A 8 -1.25 13.13 5.85
C VAL A 8 0.13 12.76 5.32
N ARG A 9 0.73 13.57 4.43
CA ARG A 9 2.10 13.32 3.97
C ARG A 9 3.12 13.32 5.10
N LYS A 10 2.99 14.23 6.09
CA LYS A 10 3.88 14.23 7.27
C LYS A 10 3.73 12.95 8.07
N VAL A 11 2.49 12.54 8.35
CA VAL A 11 2.19 11.29 9.06
C VAL A 11 2.75 10.07 8.32
N SER A 12 2.60 10.00 6.99
CA SER A 12 3.17 8.91 6.19
C SER A 12 4.70 8.85 6.28
N ILE A 13 5.37 10.00 6.30
CA ILE A 13 6.83 10.07 6.46
C ILE A 13 7.25 9.59 7.85
N GLU A 14 6.57 10.07 8.91
CA GLU A 14 6.88 9.66 10.29
C GLU A 14 6.68 8.15 10.52
N ILE A 15 5.58 7.57 10.01
CA ILE A 15 5.33 6.13 10.10
C ILE A 15 6.44 5.35 9.38
N PHE A 16 6.83 5.79 8.19
CA PHE A 16 7.86 5.10 7.42
C PHE A 16 9.25 5.22 8.07
N GLU A 17 9.57 6.39 8.67
CA GLU A 17 10.79 6.57 9.45
C GLU A 17 10.88 5.54 10.58
N VAL A 18 9.81 5.35 11.35
CA VAL A 18 9.76 4.36 12.43
C VAL A 18 9.89 2.92 11.90
N ILE A 19 9.23 2.58 10.79
CA ILE A 19 9.36 1.26 10.17
C ILE A 19 10.82 0.98 9.78
N MET A 20 11.50 1.93 9.15
CA MET A 20 12.88 1.71 8.70
C MET A 20 13.90 1.73 9.82
N GLU A 21 13.65 2.48 10.89
CA GLU A 21 14.41 2.38 12.13
C GLU A 21 14.28 0.97 12.73
N SER A 22 13.08 0.39 12.76
CA SER A 22 12.88 -0.99 13.22
C SER A 22 13.60 -2.04 12.36
N LEU A 23 13.86 -1.71 11.10
CA LEU A 23 14.62 -2.52 10.15
C LEU A 23 16.13 -2.19 10.14
N ASN A 24 16.65 -1.42 11.11
CA ASN A 24 18.05 -1.03 11.21
C ASN A 24 18.64 -0.36 9.95
N SER A 25 17.81 0.20 9.08
CA SER A 25 18.23 0.73 7.76
C SER A 25 18.69 2.19 7.80
N GLY A 26 18.47 2.87 8.94
CA GLY A 26 18.89 4.25 9.24
C GLY A 26 17.95 5.31 8.64
N ALA A 27 17.49 6.26 9.48
CA ALA A 27 16.54 7.31 9.12
C ALA A 27 16.99 8.22 7.97
N THR A 28 18.29 8.34 7.70
CA THR A 28 18.85 9.21 6.66
C THR A 28 18.57 8.76 5.23
N TYR A 29 18.41 7.45 4.98
CA TYR A 29 18.08 6.93 3.65
C TYR A 29 16.70 7.42 3.15
N LEU A 30 15.84 7.88 4.07
CA LEU A 30 14.45 8.20 3.79
C LEU A 30 14.19 9.61 3.37
N ARG A 31 14.81 10.59 4.04
CA ARG A 31 14.55 12.01 3.75
C ARG A 31 14.94 12.37 2.33
N GLU A 32 15.94 11.72 1.77
CA GLU A 32 16.40 11.98 0.41
C GLU A 32 15.47 11.35 -0.63
N ASN A 33 14.96 10.14 -0.40
CA ASN A 33 14.10 9.41 -1.32
C ASN A 33 12.62 9.84 -1.26
N PHE A 34 12.07 10.10 -0.06
CA PHE A 34 10.66 10.52 0.09
C PHE A 34 10.39 11.97 -0.35
N ASN A 35 11.42 12.82 -0.34
CA ASN A 35 11.31 14.15 -0.89
C ASN A 35 11.20 14.14 -2.43
N GLN A 36 11.69 13.08 -3.08
CA GLN A 36 11.60 12.87 -4.53
C GLN A 36 10.38 12.04 -4.95
N GLY A 37 9.74 11.34 -4.01
CA GLY A 37 8.52 10.57 -4.25
C GLY A 37 7.28 11.45 -4.50
N PHE A 38 6.22 10.85 -5.05
CA PHE A 38 4.93 11.49 -5.28
C PHE A 38 3.88 10.99 -4.26
N HIS A 39 2.90 11.83 -3.93
CA HIS A 39 1.78 11.51 -3.05
C HIS A 39 0.49 11.62 -3.87
N ILE A 40 -0.32 10.57 -3.90
CA ILE A 40 -1.63 10.55 -4.58
C ILE A 40 -2.74 10.64 -3.54
N LEU A 41 -3.69 11.56 -3.74
CA LEU A 41 -4.92 11.63 -2.96
C LEU A 41 -6.08 11.07 -3.78
N GLY A 42 -6.65 9.95 -3.34
CA GLY A 42 -7.88 9.37 -3.88
C GLY A 42 -9.10 9.73 -3.04
N ILE A 43 -10.23 10.00 -3.70
CA ILE A 43 -11.53 10.16 -3.04
C ILE A 43 -12.49 9.15 -3.66
N ASN A 44 -12.89 8.16 -2.86
CA ASN A 44 -13.80 7.12 -3.31
C ASN A 44 -15.21 7.41 -2.78
N SER A 45 -16.22 7.29 -3.64
CA SER A 45 -17.63 7.48 -3.28
C SER A 45 -18.43 6.25 -3.69
N TYR A 46 -18.89 5.50 -2.69
CA TYR A 46 -19.67 4.27 -2.88
C TYR A 46 -21.15 4.53 -2.55
N PRO A 47 -22.02 4.73 -3.55
CA PRO A 47 -23.44 4.96 -3.29
C PRO A 47 -24.14 3.69 -2.77
N PRO A 48 -25.25 3.83 -2.02
CA PRO A 48 -26.05 2.68 -1.60
C PRO A 48 -26.52 1.84 -2.79
N CYS A 49 -26.43 0.51 -2.69
CA CYS A 49 -26.85 -0.41 -3.75
C CYS A 49 -28.11 -1.19 -3.34
N SER A 50 -29.09 -1.32 -4.25
CA SER A 50 -30.26 -2.19 -4.07
C SER A 50 -29.85 -3.67 -4.15
N LYS A 51 -30.41 -4.49 -3.26
CA LYS A 51 -30.01 -5.88 -2.94
C LYS A 51 -30.07 -6.91 -4.09
N SER A 52 -30.43 -6.54 -5.32
CA SER A 52 -30.69 -7.51 -6.39
C SER A 52 -29.42 -8.11 -7.00
N ASP A 53 -28.27 -7.45 -6.87
CA ASP A 53 -26.96 -7.99 -7.26
C ASP A 53 -25.94 -7.68 -6.16
N ILE A 54 -25.09 -8.65 -5.79
CA ILE A 54 -23.93 -8.40 -4.93
C ILE A 54 -22.96 -7.53 -5.73
N LYS A 55 -23.01 -6.21 -5.54
CA LYS A 55 -22.06 -5.27 -6.16
C LYS A 55 -20.98 -4.91 -5.16
N MET A 56 -19.74 -5.28 -5.46
CA MET A 56 -18.57 -4.82 -4.73
C MET A 56 -18.29 -3.35 -5.09
N GLY A 57 -17.95 -2.53 -4.10
CA GLY A 57 -17.55 -1.13 -4.32
C GLY A 57 -16.23 -1.05 -5.08
N THR A 58 -15.23 -1.81 -4.62
CA THR A 58 -13.93 -1.99 -5.29
C THR A 58 -13.60 -3.48 -5.33
N PRO A 59 -13.10 -4.02 -6.46
CA PRO A 59 -12.66 -5.40 -6.53
C PRO A 59 -11.50 -5.70 -5.56
N PRO A 60 -11.27 -6.98 -5.19
CA PRO A 60 -10.08 -7.39 -4.45
C PRO A 60 -8.79 -6.92 -5.15
N HIS A 61 -7.93 -6.24 -4.41
CA HIS A 61 -6.63 -5.76 -4.88
C HIS A 61 -5.64 -5.62 -3.72
N SER A 62 -4.38 -5.48 -4.07
CA SER A 62 -3.35 -4.90 -3.22
C SER A 62 -3.07 -3.50 -3.71
N ASP A 63 -2.70 -2.61 -2.80
CA ASP A 63 -2.23 -1.29 -3.20
C ASP A 63 -0.86 -1.40 -3.87
N HIS A 64 -0.44 -0.33 -4.53
CA HIS A 64 0.88 -0.22 -5.15
C HIS A 64 1.61 1.01 -4.63
N SER A 65 1.21 1.50 -3.45
CA SER A 65 1.88 2.58 -2.74
C SER A 65 2.62 2.04 -1.54
N ILE A 66 3.84 2.54 -1.33
CA ILE A 66 4.68 2.21 -0.17
C ILE A 66 3.87 2.26 1.13
N ILE A 67 3.10 3.33 1.34
CA ILE A 67 2.10 3.42 2.41
C ILE A 67 0.85 4.10 1.84
N THR A 68 -0.31 3.49 2.06
CA THR A 68 -1.62 4.11 1.91
C THR A 68 -2.14 4.48 3.29
N VAL A 69 -2.62 5.72 3.42
CA VAL A 69 -3.32 6.19 4.62
C VAL A 69 -4.77 6.44 4.25
N LEU A 70 -5.67 5.59 4.75
CA LEU A 70 -7.08 5.61 4.42
C LEU A 70 -7.91 6.19 5.57
N LEU A 71 -8.77 7.16 5.24
CA LEU A 71 -9.81 7.65 6.13
C LEU A 71 -11.17 7.07 5.70
N GLN A 72 -11.80 6.31 6.58
CA GLN A 72 -13.14 5.76 6.34
C GLN A 72 -14.23 6.74 6.81
N SER A 73 -15.25 6.95 5.98
CA SER A 73 -16.46 7.69 6.34
C SER A 73 -17.64 6.78 6.70
N CYS A 74 -17.53 5.49 6.41
CA CYS A 74 -18.46 4.43 6.77
C CYS A 74 -17.78 3.05 6.79
N PRO A 75 -18.38 2.04 7.44
CA PRO A 75 -17.93 0.66 7.36
C PRO A 75 -17.97 0.11 5.92
N GLY A 76 -17.05 -0.79 5.59
CA GLY A 76 -17.02 -1.47 4.28
C GLY A 76 -15.65 -1.92 3.81
N LEU A 77 -14.56 -1.49 4.47
CA LEU A 77 -13.23 -2.03 4.21
C LEU A 77 -13.11 -3.46 4.77
N GLU A 78 -12.62 -4.36 3.92
CA GLU A 78 -12.25 -5.72 4.29
C GLU A 78 -10.80 -5.97 3.85
N VAL A 79 -10.06 -6.74 4.64
CA VAL A 79 -8.68 -7.15 4.34
C VAL A 79 -8.57 -8.67 4.41
N VAL A 80 -7.77 -9.26 3.53
CA VAL A 80 -7.50 -10.70 3.57
C VAL A 80 -6.40 -10.96 4.61
N ASP A 81 -6.69 -11.78 5.61
CA ASP A 81 -5.65 -12.27 6.51
C ASP A 81 -4.83 -13.37 5.82
N ARG A 82 -3.52 -13.22 5.79
CA ARG A 82 -2.61 -14.15 5.10
C ARG A 82 -2.43 -15.48 5.84
N THR A 83 -2.85 -15.58 7.10
CA THR A 83 -2.72 -16.79 7.91
C THR A 83 -3.80 -17.83 7.61
N ASP A 84 -5.04 -17.37 7.41
CA ASP A 84 -6.21 -18.22 7.15
C ASP A 84 -6.82 -18.01 5.75
N GLY A 85 -6.46 -16.92 5.05
CA GLY A 85 -6.97 -16.59 3.72
C GLY A 85 -8.36 -15.95 3.74
N GLU A 86 -8.90 -15.63 4.92
CA GLU A 86 -10.27 -15.14 5.08
C GLU A 86 -10.34 -13.60 5.06
N TRP A 87 -11.48 -13.09 4.59
CA TRP A 87 -11.77 -11.66 4.62
C TRP A 87 -12.18 -11.21 6.02
N LYS A 88 -11.51 -10.19 6.54
CA LYS A 88 -11.76 -9.60 7.86
C LYS A 88 -12.20 -8.16 7.71
N ILE A 89 -13.32 -7.82 8.36
CA ILE A 89 -13.86 -6.46 8.38
C ILE A 89 -12.93 -5.57 9.20
N VAL A 90 -12.52 -4.44 8.63
CA VAL A 90 -11.80 -3.41 9.37
C VAL A 90 -12.83 -2.53 10.10
N PRO A 91 -12.79 -2.46 11.44
CA PRO A 91 -13.73 -1.63 12.19
C PRO A 91 -13.57 -0.15 11.84
N ASP A 92 -14.69 0.54 11.64
CA ASP A 92 -14.72 1.99 11.51
C ASP A 92 -14.54 2.63 12.90
N VAL A 93 -13.29 2.85 13.29
CA VAL A 93 -12.95 3.57 14.52
C VAL A 93 -12.88 5.06 14.20
N LYS A 94 -13.77 5.85 14.79
CA LYS A 94 -13.81 7.31 14.58
C LYS A 94 -12.45 7.95 14.83
N GLY A 95 -11.94 8.67 13.84
CA GLY A 95 -10.64 9.36 13.92
C GLY A 95 -9.43 8.45 13.70
N SER A 96 -9.63 7.18 13.33
CA SER A 96 -8.54 6.29 12.94
C SER A 96 -8.22 6.43 11.44
N LEU A 97 -6.96 6.13 11.12
CA LEU A 97 -6.49 5.98 9.76
C LEU A 97 -6.06 4.52 9.60
N ALA A 98 -6.56 3.86 8.55
CA ALA A 98 -6.10 2.53 8.20
C ALA A 98 -4.83 2.65 7.34
N GLY A 99 -3.77 1.98 7.75
CA GLY A 99 -2.53 1.87 6.99
C GLY A 99 -2.53 0.57 6.20
N THR A 100 -2.36 0.64 4.89
CA THR A 100 -1.91 -0.51 4.08
C THR A 100 -0.52 -0.17 3.55
N MET A 101 0.35 -1.15 3.48
CA MET A 101 1.71 -0.99 2.98
C MET A 101 1.90 -2.04 1.92
N ASP A 102 1.95 -1.61 0.66
CA ASP A 102 2.24 -2.47 -0.49
C ASP A 102 2.95 -1.64 -1.58
N GLU A 103 4.28 -1.74 -1.70
CA GLU A 103 4.96 -1.63 -3.00
C GLU A 103 6.32 -2.35 -2.99
N VAL A 104 6.81 -2.69 -4.18
CA VAL A 104 8.22 -2.99 -4.46
C VAL A 104 8.88 -1.79 -5.11
N VAL A 105 9.81 -1.22 -4.36
CA VAL A 105 11.05 -0.58 -4.86
C VAL A 105 12.17 -1.60 -4.55
N GLU A 106 13.29 -1.56 -5.27
CA GLU A 106 14.35 -2.60 -5.19
C GLU A 106 14.61 -3.14 -3.77
N PRO A 107 14.94 -4.44 -3.62
CA PRO A 107 15.30 -4.97 -2.31
C PRO A 107 16.40 -4.12 -1.68
N ALA A 108 16.10 -3.51 -0.53
CA ALA A 108 17.02 -2.62 0.15
C ALA A 108 18.33 -3.38 0.38
N VAL A 109 19.40 -2.98 -0.30
CA VAL A 109 20.67 -3.73 -0.32
C VAL A 109 21.22 -3.96 1.10
N LYS A 110 20.93 -3.03 2.02
CA LYS A 110 21.30 -3.10 3.44
C LYS A 110 20.58 -4.22 4.22
N LEU A 111 19.49 -4.76 3.69
CA LEU A 111 18.70 -5.85 4.29
C LEU A 111 18.98 -7.21 3.63
N LEU A 112 19.96 -7.27 2.72
CA LEU A 112 20.34 -8.52 2.05
C LEU A 112 21.56 -9.12 2.73
N ASP A 113 21.50 -10.41 3.03
CA ASP A 113 22.63 -11.21 3.53
C ASP A 113 22.52 -12.66 3.04
N GLU A 114 23.39 -13.55 3.52
CA GLU A 114 23.37 -14.97 3.15
C GLU A 114 22.10 -15.69 3.64
N GLU A 115 21.47 -15.22 4.72
CA GLU A 115 20.24 -15.77 5.29
C GLU A 115 18.99 -15.18 4.61
N HIS A 116 19.09 -13.95 4.08
CA HIS A 116 18.03 -13.19 3.42
C HIS A 116 18.47 -12.73 2.02
N PRO A 117 18.59 -13.66 1.05
CA PRO A 117 19.03 -13.31 -0.30
C PRO A 117 17.96 -12.52 -1.07
N LYS A 118 18.39 -11.88 -2.16
CA LYS A 118 17.51 -11.13 -3.06
C LYS A 118 16.39 -12.02 -3.62
N ALA A 119 15.15 -11.80 -3.19
CA ALA A 119 13.98 -12.58 -3.61
C ALA A 119 13.18 -11.94 -4.77
N TYR A 120 13.38 -10.65 -5.03
CA TYR A 120 12.59 -9.88 -6.00
C TYR A 120 13.47 -9.05 -6.93
N LYS A 121 13.02 -8.87 -8.17
CA LYS A 121 13.58 -7.95 -9.15
C LYS A 121 13.12 -6.52 -8.85
N GLU A 122 13.89 -5.55 -9.34
CA GLU A 122 13.47 -4.16 -9.36
C GLU A 122 12.26 -3.97 -10.31
N SER A 123 11.45 -2.95 -10.04
CA SER A 123 10.39 -2.53 -10.96
C SER A 123 10.06 -1.05 -10.79
N SER A 124 9.16 -0.54 -11.64
CA SER A 124 8.74 0.86 -11.65
C SER A 124 7.22 1.00 -11.69
N LEU A 125 6.73 2.17 -11.28
CA LEU A 125 5.31 2.54 -11.41
C LEU A 125 4.80 2.37 -12.86
N SER A 126 5.64 2.66 -13.86
CA SER A 126 5.26 2.50 -15.27
C SER A 126 5.02 1.03 -15.63
N GLU A 127 5.88 0.13 -15.15
CA GLU A 127 5.71 -1.31 -15.35
C GLU A 127 4.50 -1.85 -14.60
N PHE A 128 4.25 -1.33 -13.40
CA PHE A 128 3.04 -1.64 -12.66
C PHE A 128 1.76 -1.21 -13.43
N LEU A 129 1.71 0.03 -13.91
CA LEU A 129 0.58 0.52 -14.70
C LEU A 129 0.39 -0.28 -16.00
N LYS A 130 1.49 -0.69 -16.65
CA LYS A 130 1.44 -1.60 -17.81
C LYS A 130 0.88 -2.96 -17.40
N HIS A 131 1.30 -3.51 -16.26
CA HIS A 131 0.75 -4.75 -15.73
C HIS A 131 -0.77 -4.64 -15.51
N LEU A 132 -1.28 -3.56 -14.92
CA LEU A 132 -2.73 -3.35 -14.80
C LEU A 132 -3.46 -3.32 -16.15
N SER A 133 -2.83 -2.74 -17.18
CA SER A 133 -3.42 -2.69 -18.52
C SER A 133 -3.47 -4.05 -19.22
N ILE A 134 -2.67 -5.01 -18.77
CA ILE A 134 -2.63 -6.36 -19.33
C ILE A 134 -3.35 -7.28 -18.34
N ARG A 135 -4.48 -7.88 -18.74
CA ARG A 135 -5.20 -8.83 -17.88
C ARG A 135 -4.37 -10.12 -17.69
N GLN A 136 -3.46 -10.10 -16.72
CA GLN A 136 -2.69 -11.28 -16.29
C GLN A 136 -3.39 -11.96 -15.11
N THR A 137 -3.11 -13.25 -14.93
CA THR A 137 -3.67 -14.06 -13.83
C THR A 137 -2.86 -13.96 -12.55
N ARG A 138 -1.58 -13.58 -12.63
CA ARG A 138 -0.68 -13.41 -11.49
C ARG A 138 -0.74 -11.99 -10.97
N THR A 139 -0.57 -11.82 -9.67
CA THR A 139 -0.37 -10.49 -9.07
C THR A 139 0.94 -9.88 -9.54
N PHE A 140 1.03 -8.55 -9.55
CA PHE A 140 2.25 -7.86 -9.96
C PHE A 140 3.49 -8.34 -9.18
N ILE A 141 3.37 -8.51 -7.86
CA ILE A 141 4.45 -8.97 -6.99
C ILE A 141 4.96 -10.37 -7.37
N GLU A 142 4.08 -11.27 -7.77
CA GLU A 142 4.48 -12.61 -8.24
C GLU A 142 5.27 -12.56 -9.55
N THR A 143 5.05 -11.53 -10.38
CA THR A 143 5.84 -11.35 -11.61
C THR A 143 7.28 -10.91 -11.33
N LEU A 144 7.55 -10.36 -10.14
CA LEU A 144 8.86 -9.84 -9.74
C LEU A 144 9.73 -10.87 -9.00
N ARG A 145 9.19 -12.02 -8.57
CA ARG A 145 9.97 -13.05 -7.87
C ARG A 145 11.10 -13.62 -8.74
N ILE A 146 12.25 -13.89 -8.11
CA ILE A 146 13.43 -14.55 -8.70
C ILE A 146 13.35 -16.06 -8.49
#